data_AF-A0A926AU15-F1
#
_entry.id   AF-A0A926AU15-F1
#
_cell.length_a   1.000
_cell.length_b   1.000
_cell.length_c   1.000
_cell.angle_alpha   90.00
_cell.angle_beta   90.00
_cell.angle_gamma   90.00
#
_symmetry.space_group_name_H-M   'P 1'
#
loop_
_entity.id
_entity.type
_entity.pdbx_description
1 polymer ?
#
loop_
_entity_poly.entity_id
_entity_poly.type
_entity_poly.pdbx_seq_one_letter_code
_entity_poly.pdbx_strand_id
1 'polypeptide(L)'
;MAKRRESLWAEVIMLGLALIGAWTLTVENIGGATGTWNSTFMAGDAGGRLSFAGLWYHVAAVPLLQFLFYRWLWRLLIWFQFLFTVSRLNLKLVATHADQAGGLGFLGIAHTSLGVFAFAFSAVLSADAAFRIVFHGAAIETFKMPLVILLIATQTVILAPLLMFVPILARTRREWLHSYSLLVVRYNRAFHEKWIDGPPPEGEPLLGSADIQSLADLGGSFEFIRAMRVVPFNQRIVLQLAVVTALPGLPLLLLVVPIEKVLDALGGALL
;
A
#
# COMPACT_ATOMS: atom_id res chain seq x y z
N MET A 1 -23.49 3.46 -3.26
CA MET A 1 -22.34 2.67 -2.77
C MET A 1 -22.43 2.33 -1.28
N ALA A 2 -22.86 3.24 -0.39
CA ALA A 2 -23.08 2.95 1.04
C ALA A 2 -23.98 1.72 1.28
N LYS A 3 -25.11 1.59 0.58
CA LYS A 3 -26.02 0.44 0.68
C LYS A 3 -25.41 -0.92 0.29
N ARG A 4 -24.32 -0.95 -0.51
CA ARG A 4 -23.59 -2.19 -0.86
C ARG A 4 -22.57 -2.59 0.22
N ARG A 5 -22.02 -1.60 0.95
CA ARG A 5 -21.06 -1.81 2.04
C ARG A 5 -21.69 -2.49 3.25
N GLU A 6 -22.97 -2.22 3.48
CA GLU A 6 -23.75 -2.71 4.63
C GLU A 6 -24.83 -3.72 4.18
N SER A 7 -24.61 -4.39 3.05
CA SER A 7 -25.56 -5.38 2.54
C SER A 7 -25.57 -6.62 3.44
N LEU A 8 -26.66 -6.83 4.18
CA LEU A 8 -26.89 -8.02 5.00
C LEU A 8 -26.75 -9.31 4.18
N TRP A 9 -27.23 -9.31 2.93
CA TRP A 9 -27.09 -10.45 2.02
C TRP A 9 -25.64 -10.79 1.71
N ALA A 10 -24.78 -9.78 1.53
CA ALA A 10 -23.36 -10.03 1.32
C ALA A 10 -22.73 -10.65 2.57
N GLU A 11 -23.10 -10.18 3.76
CA GLU A 11 -22.59 -10.74 5.02
C GLU A 11 -23.01 -12.20 5.23
N VAL A 12 -24.27 -12.53 4.94
CA VAL A 12 -24.76 -13.92 5.01
C VAL A 12 -24.03 -14.84 4.02
N ILE A 13 -23.83 -14.40 2.78
CA ILE A 13 -23.09 -15.17 1.78
C ILE A 13 -21.64 -15.40 2.22
N MET A 14 -20.97 -14.35 2.73
CA MET A 14 -19.59 -14.46 3.22
C MET A 14 -19.49 -15.40 4.42
N LEU A 15 -20.48 -15.40 5.33
CA LEU A 15 -20.54 -16.33 6.45
C LEU A 15 -20.72 -17.77 5.97
N GLY A 16 -21.63 -18.01 5.03
CA GLY A 16 -21.83 -19.34 4.43
C GLY A 16 -20.56 -19.86 3.75
N LEU A 17 -19.89 -19.01 2.96
CA LEU A 17 -18.61 -19.33 2.34
C LEU A 17 -17.50 -19.61 3.36
N ALA A 18 -17.48 -18.89 4.49
CA ALA A 18 -16.50 -19.11 5.55
C ALA A 18 -16.76 -20.41 6.32
N LEU A 19 -18.02 -20.77 6.55
CA LEU A 19 -18.38 -22.05 7.17
C LEU A 19 -18.01 -23.21 6.25
N ILE A 20 -18.32 -23.14 4.95
CA ILE A 20 -17.95 -24.19 3.99
C ILE A 20 -16.42 -24.24 3.82
N GLY A 21 -15.79 -23.08 3.69
CA GLY A 21 -14.35 -22.93 3.51
C GLY A 21 -13.57 -23.42 4.72
N ALA A 22 -14.11 -23.38 5.93
CA ALA A 22 -13.42 -23.89 7.11
C ALA A 22 -13.22 -25.41 7.09
N TRP A 23 -14.06 -26.15 6.35
CA TRP A 23 -13.95 -27.60 6.22
C TRP A 23 -13.27 -28.03 4.92
N THR A 24 -13.07 -27.13 3.96
CA THR A 24 -12.56 -27.44 2.61
C THR A 24 -11.27 -26.71 2.25
N LEU A 25 -11.14 -25.44 2.64
CA LEU A 25 -10.05 -24.52 2.29
C LEU A 25 -9.08 -24.31 3.46
N THR A 26 -8.62 -25.39 4.09
CA THR A 26 -7.54 -25.34 5.08
C THR A 26 -6.22 -25.74 4.45
N VAL A 27 -5.12 -25.24 5.00
CA VAL A 27 -3.75 -25.55 4.54
C VAL A 27 -3.50 -27.06 4.54
N GLU A 28 -4.09 -27.79 5.48
CA GLU A 28 -3.97 -29.25 5.58
C GLU A 28 -4.74 -30.00 4.49
N ASN A 29 -5.93 -29.52 4.12
CA ASN A 29 -6.73 -30.11 3.05
C ASN A 29 -6.13 -29.85 1.67
N ILE A 30 -5.45 -28.72 1.49
CA ILE A 30 -4.83 -28.33 0.21
C ILE A 30 -3.40 -28.88 0.09
N GLY A 31 -2.64 -28.92 1.18
CA GLY A 31 -1.23 -29.32 1.23
C GLY A 31 -0.98 -30.80 1.53
N GLY A 32 -2.04 -31.57 1.80
CA GLY A 32 -1.96 -32.97 2.22
C GLY A 32 -1.93 -33.11 3.75
N ALA A 33 -2.77 -34.02 4.26
CA ALA A 33 -2.92 -34.25 5.69
C ALA A 33 -1.64 -34.86 6.28
N THR A 34 -0.92 -34.08 7.08
CA THR A 34 0.07 -34.58 8.02
C THR A 34 -0.54 -34.50 9.42
N GLY A 35 -0.27 -35.48 10.29
CA GLY A 35 -0.80 -35.44 11.65
C GLY A 35 -0.29 -34.23 12.40
N THR A 36 -1.19 -33.31 12.71
CA THR A 36 -0.90 -32.08 13.47
C THR A 36 -1.66 -32.07 14.80
N TRP A 37 -1.42 -31.05 15.62
CA TRP A 37 -2.08 -30.83 16.91
C TRP A 37 -3.63 -30.83 16.85
N ASN A 38 -4.20 -30.56 15.68
CA ASN A 38 -5.65 -30.53 15.43
C ASN A 38 -6.22 -31.87 14.92
N SER A 39 -5.38 -32.81 14.50
CA SER A 39 -5.76 -34.10 13.94
C SER A 39 -5.00 -35.23 14.65
N THR A 40 -5.68 -35.88 15.60
CA THR A 40 -5.14 -37.07 16.24
C THR A 40 -5.31 -38.27 15.30
N PHE A 41 -4.28 -38.60 14.54
CA PHE A 41 -4.19 -39.92 13.90
C PHE A 41 -3.82 -40.94 14.98
N MET A 42 -4.82 -41.60 15.58
CA MET A 42 -4.55 -42.80 16.37
C MET A 42 -4.24 -43.94 15.41
N ALA A 43 -3.08 -44.58 15.58
CA ALA A 43 -2.67 -45.72 14.77
C ALA A 43 -3.74 -46.84 14.87
N GLY A 44 -4.47 -47.05 13.77
CA GLY A 44 -5.51 -48.09 13.65
C GLY A 44 -6.89 -47.60 13.18
N ASP A 45 -7.19 -46.29 13.27
CA ASP A 45 -8.44 -45.74 12.76
C ASP A 45 -8.23 -45.18 11.33
N ALA A 46 -8.89 -45.80 10.34
CA ALA A 46 -8.87 -45.33 8.94
C ALA A 46 -9.57 -43.96 8.75
N GLY A 47 -10.17 -43.41 9.81
CA GLY A 47 -10.67 -42.04 9.86
C GLY A 47 -10.09 -41.34 11.09
N GLY A 48 -9.10 -40.46 10.88
CA GLY A 48 -8.53 -39.65 11.96
C GLY A 48 -9.64 -38.93 12.74
N ARG A 49 -9.65 -39.07 14.06
CA ARG A 49 -10.61 -38.36 14.92
C ARG A 49 -10.10 -36.94 15.18
N LEU A 50 -10.98 -35.95 15.00
CA LEU A 50 -10.67 -34.57 15.37
C LEU A 50 -10.49 -34.47 16.89
N SER A 51 -9.44 -33.78 17.33
CA SER A 51 -9.30 -33.40 18.74
C SER A 51 -10.32 -32.30 19.08
N PHE A 52 -10.61 -32.07 20.37
CA PHE A 52 -11.43 -30.92 20.78
C PHE A 52 -10.84 -29.58 20.30
N ALA A 53 -9.51 -29.50 20.22
CA ALA A 53 -8.80 -28.34 19.68
C ALA A 53 -9.01 -28.21 18.15
N GLY A 54 -9.00 -29.33 17.42
CA GLY A 54 -9.37 -29.37 16.00
C GLY A 54 -10.81 -28.96 15.74
N LEU A 55 -11.74 -29.40 16.60
CA LEU A 55 -13.15 -29.03 16.47
C LEU A 55 -13.34 -27.52 16.66
N TRP A 56 -12.72 -26.94 17.68
CA TRP A 56 -12.72 -25.49 17.89
C TRP A 56 -12.10 -24.73 16.71
N TYR A 57 -10.99 -25.26 16.16
CA TYR A 57 -10.32 -24.66 15.00
C TYR A 57 -11.25 -24.57 13.78
N HIS A 58 -11.93 -25.66 13.41
CA HIS A 58 -12.81 -25.70 12.23
C HIS A 58 -14.17 -25.03 12.44
N VAL A 59 -14.70 -25.00 13.66
CA VAL A 59 -16.05 -24.43 13.93
C VAL A 59 -16.00 -22.94 14.27
N ALA A 60 -14.92 -22.47 14.90
CA ALA A 60 -14.82 -21.09 15.37
C ALA A 60 -13.68 -20.30 14.73
N ALA A 61 -12.44 -20.76 14.88
CA ALA A 61 -11.27 -19.96 14.50
C ALA A 61 -11.17 -19.71 12.98
N VAL A 62 -11.25 -20.78 12.17
CA VAL A 62 -11.13 -20.68 10.71
C VAL A 62 -12.31 -19.93 10.09
N PRO A 63 -13.59 -20.22 10.42
CA PRO A 63 -14.71 -19.45 9.89
C PRO A 63 -14.62 -17.97 10.24
N LEU A 64 -14.20 -17.63 11.47
CA LEU A 64 -14.05 -16.23 11.87
C LEU A 64 -12.98 -15.53 11.02
N LEU A 65 -11.81 -16.17 10.85
CA LEU A 65 -10.72 -15.62 10.05
C LEU A 65 -11.14 -15.46 8.57
N GLN A 66 -11.73 -16.50 7.98
CA GLN A 66 -12.20 -16.47 6.58
C GLN A 66 -13.33 -15.46 6.38
N PHE A 67 -14.25 -15.32 7.33
CA PHE A 67 -15.31 -14.31 7.27
C PHE A 67 -14.74 -12.90 7.27
N LEU A 68 -13.80 -12.60 8.18
CA LEU A 68 -13.11 -11.31 8.22
C LEU A 68 -12.34 -11.05 6.93
N PHE A 69 -11.69 -12.08 6.37
CA PHE A 69 -10.99 -12.02 5.09
C PHE A 69 -11.93 -11.66 3.93
N TYR A 70 -13.04 -12.40 3.77
CA TYR A 70 -14.01 -12.13 2.71
C TYR A 70 -14.65 -10.76 2.87
N ARG A 71 -14.97 -10.36 4.11
CA ARG A 71 -15.51 -9.04 4.41
C ARG A 71 -14.54 -7.94 4.04
N TRP A 72 -13.24 -8.13 4.29
CA TRP A 72 -12.21 -7.21 3.84
C TRP A 72 -12.13 -7.13 2.32
N LEU A 73 -12.08 -8.28 1.63
CA LEU A 73 -12.00 -8.34 0.17
C LEU A 73 -13.20 -7.64 -0.47
N TRP A 74 -14.40 -7.85 0.08
CA TRP A 74 -15.62 -7.16 -0.35
C TRP A 74 -15.51 -5.63 -0.21
N ARG A 75 -14.99 -5.14 0.92
CA ARG A 75 -14.77 -3.69 1.11
C ARG A 75 -13.73 -3.15 0.13
N LEU A 76 -12.67 -3.91 -0.15
CA LEU A 76 -11.65 -3.52 -1.12
C LEU A 76 -12.25 -3.44 -2.54
N LEU A 77 -13.11 -4.38 -2.94
CA LEU A 77 -13.80 -4.33 -4.22
C LEU A 77 -14.73 -3.11 -4.34
N ILE A 78 -15.48 -2.78 -3.28
CA ILE A 78 -16.31 -1.56 -3.26
C ILE A 78 -15.43 -0.31 -3.37
N TRP A 79 -14.32 -0.29 -2.64
CA TRP A 79 -13.36 0.82 -2.69
C TRP A 79 -12.75 0.99 -4.07
N PHE A 80 -12.37 -0.11 -4.72
CA PHE A 80 -11.88 -0.12 -6.10
C PHE A 80 -12.93 0.45 -7.07
N GLN A 81 -14.18 0.00 -6.98
CA GLN A 81 -15.28 0.52 -7.81
C GLN A 81 -15.51 2.02 -7.56
N PHE A 82 -15.41 2.47 -6.31
CA PHE A 82 -15.51 3.87 -5.96
C PHE A 82 -14.39 4.69 -6.61
N LEU A 83 -13.14 4.30 -6.42
CA LEU A 83 -11.98 4.98 -7.01
C LEU A 83 -12.03 4.99 -8.54
N PHE A 84 -12.43 3.87 -9.15
CA PHE A 84 -12.63 3.79 -10.60
C PHE A 84 -13.71 4.76 -11.09
N THR A 85 -14.80 4.92 -10.33
CA THR A 85 -15.85 5.87 -10.69
C THR A 85 -15.33 7.30 -10.58
N VAL A 86 -14.62 7.62 -9.50
CA VAL A 86 -14.02 8.94 -9.26
C VAL A 86 -12.97 9.27 -10.32
N SER A 87 -12.16 8.31 -10.75
CA SER A 87 -11.12 8.54 -11.76
C SER A 87 -11.65 8.87 -13.15
N ARG A 88 -12.94 8.60 -13.42
CA ARG A 88 -13.63 8.94 -14.67
C ARG A 88 -14.39 10.26 -14.61
N LEU A 89 -14.45 10.92 -13.46
CA LEU A 89 -15.03 12.24 -13.34
C LEU A 89 -14.08 13.31 -13.90
N ASN A 90 -14.63 14.46 -14.27
CA ASN A 90 -13.86 15.63 -14.68
C ASN A 90 -13.21 16.31 -13.45
N LEU A 91 -12.19 15.66 -12.88
CA LEU A 91 -11.46 16.17 -11.73
C LEU A 91 -10.66 17.42 -12.14
N LYS A 92 -10.88 18.53 -11.41
CA LYS A 92 -10.13 19.77 -11.58
C LYS A 92 -8.83 19.70 -10.79
N LEU A 93 -7.86 18.95 -11.32
CA LEU A 93 -6.54 18.79 -10.71
C LEU A 93 -5.71 20.06 -10.89
N VAL A 94 -4.92 20.39 -9.86
CA VAL A 94 -4.07 21.60 -9.83
C VAL A 94 -2.61 21.17 -9.77
N ALA A 95 -1.84 21.37 -10.84
CA ALA A 95 -0.45 20.87 -10.90
C ALA A 95 0.51 21.61 -9.95
N THR A 96 0.15 22.83 -9.53
CA THR A 96 0.88 23.62 -8.52
C THR A 96 0.52 23.25 -7.08
N HIS A 97 -0.35 22.26 -6.86
CA HIS A 97 -0.78 21.87 -5.52
C HIS A 97 0.40 21.31 -4.68
N ALA A 98 0.47 21.71 -3.41
CA ALA A 98 1.60 21.39 -2.52
C ALA A 98 1.80 19.89 -2.24
N ASP A 99 0.78 19.06 -2.49
CA ASP A 99 0.87 17.61 -2.35
C ASP A 99 1.65 16.92 -3.48
N GLN A 100 2.06 17.65 -4.53
CA GLN A 100 2.71 17.11 -5.73
C GLN A 100 1.92 15.98 -6.43
N ALA A 101 0.61 15.90 -6.22
CA ALA A 101 -0.27 14.86 -6.76
C ALA A 101 -1.59 15.46 -7.25
N GLY A 102 -1.60 16.74 -7.62
CA GLY A 102 -2.77 17.39 -8.18
C GLY A 102 -3.94 17.56 -7.22
N GLY A 103 -3.71 17.47 -5.90
CA GLY A 103 -4.77 17.43 -4.88
C GLY A 103 -5.24 16.01 -4.51
N LEU A 104 -4.67 14.95 -5.11
CA LEU A 104 -5.03 13.55 -4.84
C LEU A 104 -4.09 12.84 -3.84
N GLY A 105 -3.10 13.52 -3.28
CA GLY A 105 -2.10 12.94 -2.38
C GLY A 105 -2.68 12.36 -1.09
N PHE A 106 -3.85 12.86 -0.65
CA PHE A 106 -4.58 12.30 0.49
C PHE A 106 -5.01 10.85 0.27
N LEU A 107 -5.22 10.42 -0.99
CA LEU A 107 -5.58 9.04 -1.30
C LEU A 107 -4.46 8.10 -0.88
N GLY A 108 -3.21 8.44 -1.17
CA GLY A 108 -2.06 7.66 -0.72
C GLY A 108 -2.00 7.53 0.80
N ILE A 109 -2.24 8.63 1.53
CA ILE A 109 -2.30 8.63 3.00
C ILE A 109 -3.43 7.73 3.50
N ALA A 110 -4.63 7.81 2.90
CA ALA A 110 -5.76 6.98 3.29
C ALA A 110 -5.47 5.48 3.13
N HIS A 111 -4.71 5.09 2.09
CA HIS A 111 -4.37 3.68 1.86
C HIS A 111 -3.39 3.11 2.90
N THR A 112 -2.66 3.94 3.66
CA THR A 112 -1.84 3.46 4.77
C THR A 112 -2.68 2.75 5.85
N SER A 113 -3.95 3.13 6.01
CA SER A 113 -4.88 2.46 6.94
C SER A 113 -5.18 1.01 6.54
N LEU A 114 -5.00 0.65 5.27
CA LEU A 114 -5.14 -0.73 4.80
C LEU A 114 -3.93 -1.61 5.20
N GLY A 115 -2.87 -1.01 5.74
CA GLY A 115 -1.70 -1.72 6.27
C GLY A 115 -2.04 -2.72 7.38
N VAL A 116 -3.13 -2.50 8.13
CA VAL A 116 -3.58 -3.47 9.17
C VAL A 116 -3.84 -4.86 8.60
N PHE A 117 -4.29 -4.95 7.35
CA PHE A 117 -4.51 -6.24 6.69
C PHE A 117 -3.20 -6.89 6.28
N ALA A 118 -2.26 -6.10 5.77
CA ALA A 118 -0.93 -6.60 5.43
C ALA A 118 -0.20 -7.13 6.68
N PHE A 119 -0.32 -6.42 7.81
CA PHE A 119 0.14 -6.89 9.12
C PHE A 119 -0.56 -8.21 9.52
N ALA A 120 -1.88 -8.30 9.40
CA ALA A 120 -2.63 -9.51 9.77
C ALA A 120 -2.19 -10.75 8.98
N PHE A 121 -2.06 -10.67 7.65
CA PHE A 121 -1.59 -11.81 6.86
C PHE A 121 -0.14 -12.18 7.16
N SER A 122 0.71 -11.17 7.39
CA SER A 122 2.10 -11.41 7.76
C SER A 122 2.21 -12.07 9.13
N ALA A 123 1.35 -11.70 10.09
CA ALA A 123 1.29 -12.36 11.39
C ALA A 123 0.85 -13.82 11.27
N VAL A 124 -0.16 -14.11 10.44
CA VAL A 124 -0.60 -15.51 10.19
C VAL A 124 0.53 -16.33 9.57
N LEU A 125 1.19 -15.81 8.52
CA LEU A 125 2.31 -16.50 7.88
C LEU A 125 3.51 -16.68 8.82
N SER A 126 3.80 -15.66 9.63
CA SER A 126 4.91 -15.71 10.60
C SER A 126 4.62 -16.68 11.74
N ALA A 127 3.37 -16.79 12.20
CA ALA A 127 2.98 -17.77 13.20
C ALA A 127 3.12 -19.21 12.68
N ASP A 128 2.69 -19.49 11.44
CA ASP A 128 2.88 -20.80 10.80
C ASP A 128 4.38 -21.11 10.62
N ALA A 129 5.18 -20.13 10.17
CA ALA A 129 6.62 -20.29 10.04
C ALA A 129 7.28 -20.60 11.39
N ALA A 130 6.97 -19.83 12.43
CA ALA A 130 7.52 -20.04 13.78
C ALA A 130 7.17 -21.43 14.31
N PHE A 131 5.92 -21.87 14.13
CA PHE A 131 5.49 -23.20 14.55
C PHE A 131 6.30 -24.31 13.85
N ARG A 132 6.49 -24.21 12.54
CA ARG A 132 7.27 -25.21 11.77
C ARG A 132 8.76 -25.19 12.11
N ILE A 133 9.34 -24.02 12.36
CA ILE A 133 10.75 -23.89 12.77
C ILE A 133 10.96 -24.56 14.14
N VAL A 134 10.13 -24.22 15.13
CA VAL A 134 10.30 -24.68 16.51
C VAL A 134 9.95 -26.16 16.68
N PHE A 135 8.86 -26.63 16.08
CA PHE A 135 8.34 -27.98 16.34
C PHE A 135 8.67 -29.01 15.25
N HIS A 136 8.94 -28.57 14.02
CA HIS A 136 9.23 -29.46 12.89
C HIS A 136 10.67 -29.29 12.35
N GLY A 137 11.50 -28.45 12.98
CA GLY A 137 12.89 -28.24 12.57
C GLY A 137 13.05 -27.64 11.17
N ALA A 138 12.04 -26.93 10.66
CA ALA A 138 12.10 -26.31 9.35
C ALA A 138 13.17 -25.20 9.31
N ALA A 139 13.88 -25.09 8.18
CA ALA A 139 14.83 -23.99 7.96
C ALA A 139 14.09 -22.66 7.74
N ILE A 140 14.61 -21.56 8.31
CA ILE A 140 14.01 -20.22 8.18
C ILE A 140 14.03 -19.74 6.71
N GLU A 141 15.00 -20.21 5.94
CA GLU A 141 15.23 -19.92 4.52
C GLU A 141 14.04 -20.35 3.66
N THR A 142 13.32 -21.41 4.07
CA THR A 142 12.11 -21.89 3.38
C THR A 142 11.00 -20.82 3.39
N PHE A 143 10.98 -19.92 4.38
CA PHE A 143 9.94 -18.90 4.55
C PHE A 143 10.30 -17.53 3.95
N LYS A 144 11.57 -17.34 3.51
CA LYS A 144 12.01 -16.09 2.88
C LYS A 144 11.17 -15.75 1.66
N MET A 145 10.97 -16.70 0.75
CA MET A 145 10.19 -16.48 -0.48
C MET A 145 8.71 -16.19 -0.18
N PRO A 146 8.01 -16.98 0.65
CA PRO A 146 6.65 -16.65 1.09
C PRO A 146 6.49 -15.23 1.67
N LEU A 147 7.42 -14.80 2.54
CA LEU A 147 7.39 -13.46 3.14
C LEU A 147 7.59 -12.36 2.10
N VAL A 148 8.52 -12.54 1.16
CA VAL A 148 8.75 -11.59 0.06
C VAL A 148 7.55 -11.53 -0.88
N ILE A 149 6.97 -12.67 -1.24
CA ILE A 149 5.77 -12.74 -2.07
C ILE A 149 4.61 -12.02 -1.37
N LEU A 150 4.41 -12.26 -0.08
CA LEU A 150 3.38 -11.58 0.69
C LEU A 150 3.59 -10.07 0.74
N LEU A 151 4.83 -9.63 0.95
CA LEU A 151 5.21 -8.21 0.93
C LEU A 151 4.83 -7.56 -0.40
N ILE A 152 5.24 -8.16 -1.52
CA ILE A 152 4.95 -7.62 -2.87
C ILE A 152 3.46 -7.69 -3.18
N ALA A 153 2.80 -8.79 -2.85
CA ALA A 153 1.38 -8.99 -3.12
C ALA A 153 0.51 -8.00 -2.35
N THR A 154 0.77 -7.79 -1.05
CA THR A 154 0.02 -6.84 -0.23
C THR A 154 0.22 -5.39 -0.70
N GLN A 155 1.45 -5.00 -1.03
CA GLN A 155 1.75 -3.70 -1.64
C GLN A 155 0.98 -3.50 -2.94
N THR A 156 1.00 -4.51 -3.82
CA THR A 156 0.31 -4.46 -5.10
C THR A 156 -1.20 -4.34 -4.91
N VAL A 157 -1.80 -5.17 -4.06
CA VAL A 157 -3.26 -5.16 -3.82
C VAL A 157 -3.71 -3.83 -3.19
N ILE A 158 -2.93 -3.26 -2.28
CA ILE A 158 -3.25 -1.98 -1.63
C ILE A 158 -3.05 -0.80 -2.59
N LEU A 159 -1.97 -0.77 -3.39
CA LEU A 159 -1.64 0.40 -4.22
C LEU A 159 -2.18 0.33 -5.64
N ALA A 160 -2.48 -0.85 -6.19
CA ALA A 160 -3.05 -1.01 -7.52
C ALA A 160 -4.29 -0.16 -7.80
N PRO A 161 -5.25 0.02 -6.85
CA PRO A 161 -6.41 0.86 -7.10
C PRO A 161 -6.05 2.32 -7.41
N LEU A 162 -4.95 2.82 -6.84
CA LEU A 162 -4.48 4.19 -7.05
C LEU A 162 -3.92 4.42 -8.46
N LEU A 163 -3.49 3.36 -9.14
CA LEU A 163 -2.96 3.45 -10.51
C LEU A 163 -4.03 3.88 -11.52
N MET A 164 -5.31 3.77 -11.18
CA MET A 164 -6.42 4.26 -12.00
C MET A 164 -6.37 5.78 -12.24
N PHE A 165 -5.67 6.53 -11.38
CA PHE A 165 -5.49 7.99 -11.53
C PHE A 165 -4.28 8.39 -12.38
N VAL A 166 -3.43 7.43 -12.79
CA VAL A 166 -2.23 7.72 -13.59
C VAL A 166 -2.54 8.46 -14.89
N PRO A 167 -3.55 8.06 -15.70
CA PRO A 167 -3.82 8.74 -16.96
C PRO A 167 -4.23 10.20 -16.78
N ILE A 168 -5.06 10.51 -15.78
CA ILE A 168 -5.53 11.87 -15.53
C ILE A 168 -4.42 12.75 -14.94
N LEU A 169 -3.63 12.23 -14.00
CA LEU A 169 -2.46 12.94 -13.45
C LEU A 169 -1.41 13.23 -14.53
N ALA A 170 -1.13 12.26 -15.40
CA ALA A 170 -0.16 12.43 -16.47
C ALA A 170 -0.64 13.43 -17.54
N ARG A 171 -1.94 13.45 -17.86
CA ARG A 171 -2.53 14.45 -18.77
C ARG A 171 -2.43 15.85 -18.17
N THR A 172 -2.90 16.03 -16.93
CA THR A 172 -2.81 17.32 -16.21
C THR A 172 -1.38 17.83 -16.17
N ARG A 173 -0.40 16.99 -15.80
CA ARG A 173 1.00 17.41 -15.75
C ARG A 173 1.49 17.90 -17.12
N ARG A 174 1.18 17.19 -18.21
CA ARG A 174 1.59 17.61 -19.57
C ARG A 174 0.95 18.92 -19.99
N GLU A 175 -0.36 19.08 -19.78
CA GLU A 175 -1.10 20.29 -20.15
C GLU A 175 -0.59 21.52 -19.39
N TRP A 176 -0.31 21.36 -18.10
CA TRP A 176 0.23 22.45 -17.26
C TRP A 176 1.68 22.77 -17.61
N LEU A 177 2.54 21.76 -17.85
CA LEU A 177 3.91 21.99 -18.32
C LEU A 177 3.94 22.77 -19.64
N HIS A 178 3.05 22.44 -20.58
CA HIS A 178 2.95 23.17 -21.84
C HIS A 178 2.48 24.62 -21.62
N SER A 179 1.40 24.81 -20.86
CA SER A 179 0.81 26.14 -20.67
C SER A 179 1.72 27.07 -19.87
N TYR A 180 2.33 26.57 -18.79
CA TYR A 180 3.23 27.36 -17.94
C TYR A 180 4.61 27.56 -18.58
N SER A 181 5.11 26.64 -19.42
CA SER A 181 6.38 26.89 -20.12
C SER A 181 6.27 28.06 -21.09
N LEU A 182 5.14 28.23 -21.77
CA LEU A 182 4.87 29.40 -22.60
C LEU A 182 4.83 30.69 -21.78
N LEU A 183 4.25 30.66 -20.57
CA LEU A 183 4.23 31.80 -19.66
C LEU A 183 5.65 32.17 -19.19
N VAL A 184 6.44 31.17 -18.77
CA VAL A 184 7.84 31.35 -18.37
C VAL A 184 8.66 31.96 -19.50
N VAL A 185 8.54 31.44 -20.72
CA VAL A 185 9.29 31.97 -21.88
C VAL A 185 8.91 33.43 -22.17
N ARG A 186 7.61 33.76 -22.17
CA ARG A 186 7.15 35.13 -22.42
C ARG A 186 7.65 36.09 -21.35
N TYR A 187 7.54 35.71 -20.07
CA TYR A 187 7.99 36.53 -18.96
C TYR A 187 9.51 36.72 -18.97
N ASN A 188 10.28 35.64 -19.17
CA ASN A 188 11.74 35.71 -19.20
C ASN A 188 12.25 36.58 -20.36
N ARG A 189 11.62 36.50 -21.53
CA ARG A 189 11.99 37.36 -22.66
C ARG A 189 11.69 38.83 -22.38
N ALA A 190 10.49 39.14 -21.86
CA ALA A 190 10.14 40.50 -21.48
C ALA A 190 11.07 41.06 -20.39
N PHE A 191 11.44 40.23 -19.41
CA PHE A 191 12.41 40.59 -18.39
C PHE A 191 13.79 40.88 -19.00
N HIS A 192 14.27 40.02 -19.90
CA HIS A 192 15.55 40.19 -20.57
C HIS A 192 15.59 41.48 -21.41
N GLU A 193 14.54 41.73 -22.19
CA GLU A 193 14.40 42.96 -22.99
C GLU A 193 14.36 44.22 -22.10
N LYS A 194 13.64 44.19 -20.97
CA LYS A 194 13.52 45.35 -20.05
C LYS A 194 14.79 45.63 -19.25
N TRP A 195 15.43 44.60 -18.72
CA TRP A 195 16.46 44.75 -17.68
C TRP A 195 17.88 44.38 -18.11
N ILE A 196 18.05 43.63 -19.20
CA ILE A 196 19.37 43.14 -19.66
C ILE A 196 19.79 43.81 -20.98
N ASP A 197 18.95 43.74 -22.01
CA ASP A 197 19.26 44.28 -23.34
C ASP A 197 18.85 45.76 -23.50
N GLY A 198 17.76 46.17 -22.85
CA GLY A 198 17.20 47.51 -22.94
C GLY A 198 17.92 48.57 -22.10
N PRO A 199 17.75 49.86 -22.41
CA PRO A 199 18.24 50.94 -21.56
C PRO A 199 17.55 50.89 -20.19
N PRO A 200 18.24 51.29 -19.09
CA PRO A 200 17.65 51.26 -17.75
C PRO A 200 16.34 52.04 -17.70
N PRO A 201 15.23 51.46 -17.21
CA PRO A 201 13.96 52.16 -17.11
C PRO A 201 14.10 53.42 -16.24
N GLU A 202 13.57 54.55 -16.70
CA GLU A 202 13.64 55.81 -15.95
C GLU A 202 12.86 55.70 -14.63
N GLY A 203 13.55 55.95 -13.52
CA GLY A 203 12.92 55.97 -12.18
C GLY A 203 12.65 54.60 -11.56
N GLU A 204 13.03 53.49 -12.21
CA GLU A 204 12.84 52.14 -11.67
C GLU A 204 14.20 51.45 -11.43
N PRO A 205 14.68 51.33 -10.18
CA PRO A 205 15.92 50.63 -9.90
C PRO A 205 15.76 49.12 -10.11
N LEU A 206 16.76 48.48 -10.73
CA LEU A 206 16.78 47.02 -10.88
C LEU A 206 16.74 46.32 -9.52
N LEU A 207 17.62 46.74 -8.60
CA LEU A 207 17.64 46.22 -7.24
C LEU A 207 16.41 46.71 -6.46
N GLY A 208 15.63 45.76 -5.95
CA GLY A 208 14.38 46.05 -5.25
C GLY A 208 13.15 46.11 -6.16
N SER A 209 13.30 45.96 -7.48
CA SER A 209 12.13 45.80 -8.36
C SER A 209 11.38 44.51 -8.06
N ALA A 210 10.04 44.60 -8.08
CA ALA A 210 9.14 43.45 -7.96
C ALA A 210 9.31 42.44 -9.11
N ASP A 211 9.91 42.85 -10.23
CA ASP A 211 10.13 42.00 -11.40
C ASP A 211 11.13 40.87 -11.10
N ILE A 212 12.16 41.13 -10.27
CA ILE A 212 13.16 40.13 -9.86
C ILE A 212 12.50 39.06 -8.99
N GLN A 213 11.68 39.48 -8.02
CA GLN A 213 10.95 38.54 -7.17
C GLN A 213 9.94 37.72 -7.97
N SER A 214 9.20 38.39 -8.86
CA SER A 214 8.23 37.73 -9.75
C SER A 214 8.89 36.72 -10.69
N LEU A 215 10.12 36.99 -11.18
CA LEU A 215 10.91 36.03 -11.95
C LEU A 215 11.24 34.77 -11.14
N ALA A 216 11.66 34.95 -9.88
CA ALA A 216 11.97 33.84 -8.98
C ALA A 216 10.70 33.04 -8.61
N ASP A 217 9.60 33.71 -8.29
CA ASP A 217 8.32 33.09 -7.92
C ASP A 217 7.71 32.29 -9.10
N LEU A 218 7.88 32.79 -10.33
CA LEU A 218 7.47 32.09 -11.54
C LEU A 218 8.28 30.80 -11.74
N GLY A 219 9.60 30.85 -11.52
CA GLY A 219 10.47 29.68 -11.53
C GLY A 219 10.06 28.65 -10.46
N GLY A 220 9.81 29.11 -9.23
CA GLY A 220 9.33 28.25 -8.13
C GLY A 220 7.99 27.59 -8.45
N SER A 221 7.03 28.34 -9.01
CA SER A 221 5.73 27.83 -9.43
C SER A 221 5.85 26.76 -10.52
N PHE A 222 6.76 26.95 -11.48
CA PHE A 222 7.03 25.98 -12.54
C PHE A 222 7.65 24.69 -12.00
N GLU A 223 8.54 24.78 -11.01
CA GLU A 223 9.13 23.60 -10.36
C GLU A 223 8.10 22.74 -9.62
N PHE A 224 7.03 23.31 -9.04
CA PHE A 224 5.93 22.50 -8.48
C PHE A 224 5.23 21.64 -9.55
N ILE A 225 5.00 22.20 -10.75
CA ILE A 225 4.41 21.47 -11.88
C ILE A 225 5.37 20.38 -12.37
N ARG A 226 6.67 20.69 -12.42
CA ARG A 226 7.70 19.72 -12.78
C ARG A 226 7.82 18.60 -11.76
N ALA A 227 7.67 18.89 -10.47
CA ALA A 227 7.71 17.92 -9.38
C ALA A 227 6.43 17.09 -9.24
N MET A 228 5.33 17.47 -9.92
CA MET A 228 4.07 16.73 -9.88
C MET A 228 4.27 15.26 -10.29
N ARG A 229 3.86 14.36 -9.41
CA ARG A 229 3.91 12.91 -9.62
C ARG A 229 2.73 12.46 -10.47
N VAL A 230 2.97 11.38 -11.23
CA VAL A 230 1.94 10.72 -12.05
C VAL A 230 1.17 9.64 -11.27
N VAL A 231 1.46 9.48 -9.98
CA VAL A 231 0.79 8.56 -9.06
C VAL A 231 0.42 9.30 -7.77
N PRO A 232 -0.71 8.98 -7.12
CA PRO A 232 -1.19 9.71 -5.95
C PRO A 232 -0.54 9.24 -4.63
N PHE A 233 0.65 8.65 -4.67
CA PHE A 233 1.41 8.20 -3.52
C PHE A 233 2.92 8.44 -3.72
N ASN A 234 3.71 8.39 -2.65
CA ASN A 234 5.17 8.54 -2.67
C ASN A 234 5.85 7.29 -2.12
N GLN A 235 7.18 7.27 -2.21
CA GLN A 235 8.02 6.23 -1.62
C GLN A 235 7.80 6.07 -0.11
N ARG A 236 7.48 7.17 0.62
CA ARG A 236 7.17 7.10 2.06
C ARG A 236 5.98 6.18 2.36
N ILE A 237 4.91 6.25 1.57
CA ILE A 237 3.73 5.37 1.74
C ILE A 237 4.09 3.91 1.46
N VAL A 238 4.86 3.65 0.40
CA VAL A 238 5.34 2.29 0.04
C VAL A 238 6.17 1.73 1.19
N LEU A 239 7.12 2.51 1.71
CA LEU A 239 8.00 2.11 2.80
C LEU A 239 7.23 1.90 4.11
N GLN A 240 6.28 2.78 4.44
CA GLN A 240 5.42 2.60 5.63
C GLN A 240 4.65 1.29 5.56
N LEU A 241 3.99 0.99 4.44
CA LEU A 241 3.30 -0.27 4.25
C LEU A 241 4.28 -1.46 4.31
N ALA A 242 5.50 -1.31 3.77
CA ALA A 242 6.48 -2.39 3.73
C ALA A 242 6.97 -2.73 5.14
N VAL A 243 7.24 -1.71 5.95
CA VAL A 243 7.57 -1.86 7.37
C VAL A 243 6.43 -2.57 8.09
N VAL A 244 5.18 -2.07 7.95
CA VAL A 244 4.01 -2.67 8.60
C VAL A 244 3.83 -4.15 8.22
N THR A 245 4.04 -4.51 6.95
CA THR A 245 3.98 -5.91 6.50
C THR A 245 5.14 -6.74 7.05
N ALA A 246 6.35 -6.18 7.17
CA ALA A 246 7.53 -6.92 7.62
C ALA A 246 7.56 -7.12 9.15
N LEU A 247 6.91 -6.23 9.92
CA LEU A 247 6.94 -6.23 11.39
C LEU A 247 6.64 -7.60 12.02
N PRO A 248 5.57 -8.33 11.63
CA PRO A 248 5.28 -9.64 12.22
C PRO A 248 6.32 -10.73 11.95
N GLY A 249 7.15 -10.56 10.92
CA GLY A 249 8.22 -11.50 10.59
C GLY A 249 9.50 -11.29 11.40
N LEU A 250 9.66 -10.16 12.08
CA LEU A 250 10.86 -9.87 12.88
C LEU A 250 11.15 -10.89 13.98
N PRO A 251 10.15 -11.40 14.75
CA PRO A 251 10.40 -12.40 15.77
C PRO A 251 11.00 -13.70 15.23
N LEU A 252 10.80 -14.03 13.94
CA LEU A 252 11.39 -15.21 13.32
C LEU A 252 12.92 -15.13 13.28
N LEU A 253 13.48 -13.93 13.09
CA LEU A 253 14.93 -13.74 13.08
C LEU A 253 15.54 -14.06 14.44
N LEU A 254 14.83 -13.78 15.53
CA LEU A 254 15.28 -14.07 16.89
C LEU A 254 15.33 -15.57 17.20
N LEU A 255 14.69 -16.42 16.39
CA LEU A 255 14.76 -17.87 16.53
C LEU A 255 16.11 -18.44 16.03
N VAL A 256 16.81 -17.70 15.16
CA VAL A 256 18.02 -18.20 14.46
C VAL A 256 19.24 -17.32 14.74
N VAL A 257 19.02 -16.02 14.98
CA VAL A 257 20.07 -15.02 15.18
C VAL A 257 20.00 -14.47 16.61
N PRO A 258 21.12 -14.45 17.36
CA PRO A 258 21.18 -13.79 18.67
C PRO A 258 20.79 -12.31 18.56
N ILE A 259 20.03 -11.81 19.55
CA ILE A 259 19.44 -10.47 19.52
C ILE A 259 20.48 -9.34 19.36
N GLU A 260 21.68 -9.54 19.90
CA GLU A 260 22.83 -8.63 19.79
C GLU A 260 23.18 -8.35 18.32
N LYS A 261 23.28 -9.40 17.49
CA LYS A 261 23.58 -9.28 16.06
C LYS A 261 22.45 -8.63 15.26
N VAL A 262 21.20 -8.78 15.71
CA VAL A 262 20.04 -8.15 15.07
C VAL A 262 20.02 -6.65 15.37
N LEU A 263 20.34 -6.24 16.60
CA LEU A 263 20.42 -4.84 17.00
C LEU A 263 21.56 -4.10 16.29
N ASP A 264 22.73 -4.74 16.13
CA ASP A 264 23.86 -4.17 15.38
C ASP A 264 23.51 -3.92 13.90
N ALA A 265 22.81 -4.86 13.26
CA ALA A 265 22.40 -4.73 11.86
C ALA A 265 21.33 -3.64 11.65
N LEU A 266 20.40 -3.47 12.60
CA LEU A 266 19.38 -2.42 12.54
C LEU A 266 19.97 -1.02 12.84
N GLY A 267 20.91 -0.93 13.78
CA GLY A 267 21.65 0.30 14.08
C GLY A 267 22.49 0.78 12.89
N GLY A 268 23.13 -0.13 12.17
CA GLY A 268 23.90 0.20 10.96
C GLY A 268 23.07 0.59 9.73
N ALA A 269 21.78 0.27 9.68
CA ALA A 269 20.89 0.63 8.58
C ALA A 269 20.12 1.95 8.81
N LEU A 270 20.12 2.46 10.04
CA LEU A 270 19.50 3.73 10.44
C LEU A 270 20.49 4.89 10.51
N LEU A 271 21.79 4.63 10.26
CA LEU A 271 22.88 5.60 10.10
C LEU A 271 23.26 5.73 8.62
#